data_AF-A0A4R1QTZ6-F1
#
_entry.id   AF-A0A4R1QTZ6-F1
#
_cell.length_a   1.000
_cell.length_b   1.000
_cell.length_c   1.000
_cell.angle_alpha   90.00
_cell.angle_beta   90.00
_cell.angle_gamma   90.00
#
_symmetry.space_group_name_H-M   'P 1'
#
loop_
_entity.id
_entity.type
_entity.pdbx_description
1 polymer ?
#
loop_
_entity_poly.entity_id
_entity_poly.type
_entity_poly.pdbx_seq_one_letter_code
_entity_poly.pdbx_strand_id
1 'polypeptide(L)'
;MFSIMMTDMWVTVKKRLTTWMLYMIIGFGSVRILENIVMNPQIAEALSAVKAVQMKRILISLLLLIILYQFAQEITLRICRGMFVCGAGKKERMRYLIEQFFIKLLFSFLFLMVVLFITTRDIFITGNEGAKAVQIILWFFTIWNINLKVGIGIKGARKLDEKGYAVYSKAEIAVNIYWFCFILIQNIVFYTCSLLNFFPGKPWTTGILVMMLISNGYFGVRYFKPILMEAMSYENVYRQEPEKEYVQYDI
;
A
#
# COMPACT_ATOMS: atom_id res chain seq x y z
N MET A 1 6.67 6.06 23.41
CA MET A 1 6.29 6.45 22.02
C MET A 1 5.47 5.37 21.33
N PHE A 2 5.98 4.12 21.26
CA PHE A 2 5.31 2.99 20.62
C PHE A 2 3.88 2.70 21.13
N SER A 3 3.65 2.66 22.45
CA SER A 3 2.32 2.44 23.02
C SER A 3 1.30 3.52 22.60
N ILE A 4 1.70 4.79 22.61
CA ILE A 4 0.85 5.91 22.17
C ILE A 4 0.50 5.78 20.68
N MET A 5 1.49 5.42 19.84
CA MET A 5 1.28 5.19 18.42
C MET A 5 0.29 4.06 18.15
N MET A 6 0.45 2.92 18.84
CA MET A 6 -0.44 1.77 18.70
C MET A 6 -1.87 2.12 19.12
N THR A 7 -2.03 2.87 20.22
CA THR A 7 -3.35 3.33 20.66
C THR A 7 -4.00 4.30 19.66
N ASP A 8 -3.26 5.24 19.08
CA ASP A 8 -3.79 6.16 18.05
C ASP A 8 -4.20 5.41 16.76
N MET A 9 -3.37 4.46 16.32
CA MET A 9 -3.68 3.58 15.20
C MET A 9 -4.91 2.72 15.49
N TRP A 10 -5.00 2.13 16.68
CA TRP A 10 -6.13 1.30 17.10
C TRP A 10 -7.45 2.07 17.13
N VAL A 11 -7.45 3.30 17.65
CA VAL A 11 -8.64 4.17 17.65
C VAL A 11 -9.10 4.45 16.21
N THR A 12 -8.16 4.65 15.30
CA THR A 12 -8.45 4.89 13.88
C THR A 12 -9.03 3.67 13.19
N VAL A 13 -8.43 2.50 13.44
CA VAL A 13 -8.92 1.20 12.95
C VAL A 13 -10.32 0.93 13.47
N LYS A 14 -10.56 1.12 14.79
CA LYS A 14 -11.87 0.90 15.42
C LYS A 14 -12.97 1.77 14.79
N LYS A 15 -12.67 3.04 14.48
CA LYS A 15 -13.63 3.94 13.82
C LYS A 15 -13.99 3.53 12.40
N ARG A 16 -13.11 2.80 11.70
CA ARG A 16 -13.29 2.39 10.29
C ARG A 16 -13.57 0.89 10.14
N LEU A 17 -13.70 0.16 11.24
CA LEU A 17 -13.86 -1.29 11.26
C LEU A 17 -15.03 -1.78 10.40
N THR A 18 -16.15 -1.05 10.37
CA THR A 18 -17.32 -1.38 9.55
C THR A 18 -17.01 -1.30 8.06
N THR A 19 -16.37 -0.22 7.61
CA THR A 19 -15.89 -0.06 6.22
C THR A 19 -14.89 -1.17 5.87
N TRP A 20 -14.04 -1.55 6.82
CA TRP A 20 -13.04 -2.59 6.63
C TRP A 20 -13.68 -3.97 6.43
N MET A 21 -14.65 -4.31 7.27
CA MET A 21 -15.39 -5.56 7.11
C MET A 21 -16.13 -5.59 5.77
N LEU A 22 -16.69 -4.46 5.32
CA LEU A 22 -17.36 -4.36 4.03
C LEU A 22 -16.39 -4.62 2.86
N TYR A 23 -15.20 -4.01 2.85
CA TYR A 23 -14.19 -4.27 1.82
C TYR A 23 -13.70 -5.70 1.83
N MET A 24 -13.56 -6.31 3.01
CA MET A 24 -13.20 -7.72 3.14
C MET A 24 -14.29 -8.63 2.59
N ILE A 25 -15.57 -8.37 2.89
CA ILE A 25 -16.69 -9.16 2.38
C ILE A 25 -16.79 -9.05 0.86
N ILE A 26 -16.72 -7.84 0.31
CA ILE A 26 -16.72 -7.60 -1.14
C ILE A 26 -15.50 -8.27 -1.79
N GLY A 27 -14.34 -8.16 -1.16
CA GLY A 27 -13.09 -8.77 -1.61
C GLY A 27 -13.17 -10.30 -1.66
N PHE A 28 -13.62 -10.94 -0.58
CA PHE A 28 -13.82 -12.38 -0.53
C PHE A 28 -14.91 -12.85 -1.50
N GLY A 29 -16.02 -12.12 -1.60
CA GLY A 29 -17.09 -12.41 -2.55
C GLY A 29 -16.60 -12.39 -3.99
N SER A 30 -15.86 -11.35 -4.37
CA SER A 30 -15.28 -11.24 -5.72
C SER A 30 -14.23 -12.30 -6.01
N VAL A 31 -13.41 -12.70 -5.03
CA VAL A 31 -12.50 -13.85 -5.17
C VAL A 31 -13.25 -15.15 -5.43
N ARG A 32 -14.35 -15.40 -4.70
CA ARG A 32 -15.17 -16.61 -4.91
C ARG A 32 -15.84 -16.63 -6.27
N ILE A 33 -16.32 -15.47 -6.74
CA ILE A 33 -16.89 -15.34 -8.09
C ILE A 33 -15.80 -15.61 -9.15
N LEU A 34 -14.63 -15.01 -9.01
CA LEU A 34 -13.49 -15.24 -9.91
C LEU A 34 -13.03 -16.70 -9.90
N GLU A 35 -13.02 -17.34 -8.73
CA GLU A 35 -12.73 -18.77 -8.59
C GLU A 35 -13.73 -19.63 -9.38
N ASN A 36 -15.03 -19.36 -9.26
CA ASN A 36 -16.06 -20.09 -10.00
C ASN A 36 -15.96 -19.89 -11.51
N ILE A 37 -15.52 -18.71 -11.97
CA ILE A 37 -15.31 -18.43 -13.40
C ILE A 37 -14.07 -19.18 -13.91
N VAL A 38 -12.93 -19.08 -13.22
CA VAL A 38 -11.65 -19.67 -13.65
C VAL A 38 -11.66 -21.19 -13.53
N MET A 39 -12.34 -21.75 -12.52
CA MET A 39 -12.47 -23.19 -12.31
C MET A 39 -13.67 -23.80 -13.05
N ASN A 40 -14.34 -23.03 -13.90
CA ASN A 40 -15.35 -23.59 -14.79
C ASN A 40 -14.68 -24.67 -15.67
N PRO A 41 -15.18 -25.91 -15.70
CA PRO A 41 -14.52 -27.02 -16.39
C PRO A 41 -14.23 -26.72 -17.87
N GLN A 42 -15.08 -25.96 -18.56
CA GLN A 42 -14.85 -25.57 -19.96
C GLN A 42 -13.62 -24.64 -20.13
N ILE A 43 -13.40 -23.74 -19.17
CA ILE A 43 -12.29 -22.79 -19.18
C ILE A 43 -11.01 -23.47 -18.67
N ALA A 44 -11.12 -24.33 -17.65
CA ALA A 44 -10.01 -25.07 -17.08
C ALA A 44 -9.46 -26.17 -18.01
N GLU A 45 -10.32 -26.77 -18.84
CA GLU A 45 -9.87 -27.70 -19.90
C GLU A 45 -9.16 -26.95 -21.03
N ALA A 46 -9.66 -25.77 -21.43
CA ALA A 46 -8.99 -24.91 -22.40
C ALA A 46 -7.66 -24.33 -21.87
N LEU A 47 -7.60 -24.04 -20.57
CA LEU A 47 -6.45 -23.50 -19.86
C LEU A 47 -5.89 -24.57 -18.93
N SER A 48 -5.05 -25.47 -19.46
CA SER A 48 -4.33 -26.54 -18.73
C SER A 48 -4.34 -26.35 -17.20
N ALA A 49 -4.87 -27.30 -16.42
CA ALA A 49 -5.20 -27.15 -15.00
C ALA A 49 -4.16 -26.38 -14.13
N VAL A 50 -2.86 -26.57 -14.40
CA VAL A 50 -1.76 -25.84 -13.74
C VAL A 50 -1.85 -24.30 -13.94
N LYS A 51 -2.12 -23.84 -15.16
CA LYS A 51 -2.25 -22.41 -15.50
C LYS A 51 -3.51 -21.79 -14.90
N ALA A 52 -4.61 -22.54 -14.82
CA ALA A 52 -5.83 -22.08 -14.15
C ALA A 52 -5.58 -21.80 -12.65
N VAL A 53 -4.84 -22.68 -11.98
CA VAL A 53 -4.44 -22.48 -10.57
C VAL A 53 -3.51 -21.27 -10.41
N GLN A 54 -2.53 -21.09 -11.29
CA GLN A 54 -1.64 -19.92 -11.27
C GLN A 54 -2.41 -18.61 -11.50
N MET A 55 -3.34 -18.60 -12.47
CA MET A 55 -4.18 -17.44 -12.78
C MET A 55 -5.07 -17.07 -11.59
N LYS A 56 -5.67 -18.06 -10.91
CA LYS A 56 -6.40 -17.85 -9.66
C LYS A 56 -5.53 -17.16 -8.60
N ARG A 57 -4.30 -17.65 -8.38
CA ARG A 57 -3.37 -17.07 -7.38
C ARG A 57 -3.01 -15.62 -7.73
N ILE A 58 -2.75 -15.34 -9.00
CA ILE A 58 -2.46 -13.97 -9.49
C ILE A 58 -3.64 -13.03 -9.20
N LEU A 59 -4.86 -13.43 -9.58
CA LEU A 59 -6.06 -12.61 -9.39
C LEU A 59 -6.31 -12.29 -7.90
N ILE A 60 -6.16 -13.28 -7.03
CA ILE A 60 -6.31 -13.08 -5.57
C ILE A 60 -5.22 -12.13 -5.05
N SER A 61 -3.97 -12.30 -5.47
CA SER A 61 -2.87 -11.43 -5.04
C SER A 61 -3.10 -9.96 -5.44
N LEU A 62 -3.57 -9.71 -6.67
CA LEU A 62 -3.90 -8.37 -7.17
C LEU A 62 -5.05 -7.75 -6.37
N LEU A 63 -6.09 -8.53 -6.10
CA LEU A 63 -7.23 -8.08 -5.33
C LEU A 63 -6.84 -7.70 -3.88
N LEU A 64 -5.97 -8.49 -3.25
CA LEU A 64 -5.45 -8.16 -1.92
C LEU A 64 -4.59 -6.90 -1.91
N LEU A 65 -3.80 -6.66 -2.96
CA LEU A 65 -3.06 -5.40 -3.10
C LEU A 65 -3.99 -4.20 -3.26
N ILE A 66 -5.13 -4.35 -3.97
CA ILE A 66 -6.15 -3.29 -4.09
C ILE A 66 -6.81 -3.01 -2.72
N ILE A 67 -7.16 -4.05 -1.97
CA ILE A 67 -7.72 -3.91 -0.62
C ILE A 67 -6.72 -3.23 0.31
N LEU A 68 -5.45 -3.64 0.28
CA LEU A 68 -4.37 -2.99 1.05
C LEU A 68 -4.18 -1.53 0.64
N TYR A 69 -4.31 -1.22 -0.65
CA TYR A 69 -4.26 0.15 -1.13
C TYR A 69 -5.37 1.00 -0.52
N GLN A 70 -6.61 0.51 -0.51
CA GLN A 70 -7.73 1.19 0.14
C GLN A 70 -7.47 1.37 1.64
N PHE A 71 -6.98 0.34 2.33
CA PHE A 71 -6.63 0.45 3.76
C PHE A 71 -5.55 1.49 4.04
N ALA A 72 -4.50 1.53 3.22
CA ALA A 72 -3.41 2.48 3.40
C ALA A 72 -3.86 3.93 3.15
N GLN A 73 -4.83 4.17 2.27
CA GLN A 73 -5.42 5.50 2.09
C GLN A 73 -6.14 5.98 3.36
N GLU A 74 -6.81 5.08 4.09
CA GLU A 74 -7.57 5.43 5.27
C GLU A 74 -6.71 5.67 6.51
N ILE A 75 -5.63 4.89 6.67
CA ILE A 75 -4.63 5.10 7.71
C ILE A 75 -3.48 5.89 7.12
N THR A 76 -3.67 7.20 6.94
CA THR A 76 -2.59 8.08 6.46
C THR A 76 -1.43 8.15 7.46
N LEU A 77 -0.22 8.41 6.96
CA LEU A 77 0.91 8.78 7.82
C LEU A 77 0.61 10.14 8.44
N ARG A 78 0.56 10.21 9.78
CA ARG A 78 0.20 11.42 10.51
C ARG A 78 0.83 11.41 11.90
N ILE A 79 1.14 12.59 12.41
CA ILE A 79 1.65 12.76 13.78
C ILE A 79 0.47 12.60 14.75
N CYS A 80 0.68 11.90 15.87
CA CYS A 80 -0.32 11.75 16.92
C CYS A 80 -0.61 13.11 17.59
N ARG A 81 -1.87 13.35 17.99
CA ARG A 81 -2.31 14.61 18.60
C ARG A 81 -1.48 15.01 19.83
N GLY A 82 -1.06 14.05 20.63
CA GLY A 82 -0.26 14.30 21.84
C GLY A 82 1.12 14.92 21.59
N MET A 83 1.72 14.68 20.41
CA MET A 83 3.00 15.32 20.03
C MET A 83 2.84 16.76 19.52
N PHE A 84 1.62 17.25 19.36
CA PHE A 84 1.37 18.68 19.13
C PHE A 84 1.30 19.46 20.45
N VAL A 85 0.96 18.79 21.56
CA VAL A 85 0.85 19.41 22.88
C VAL A 85 2.20 19.45 23.60
N CYS A 86 3.01 18.40 23.45
CA CYS A 86 4.41 18.42 23.89
C CYS A 86 5.30 19.03 22.81
N GLY A 87 6.23 19.91 23.15
CA GLY A 87 7.17 20.57 22.24
C GLY A 87 8.22 19.62 21.61
N ALA A 88 7.77 18.53 20.99
CA ALA A 88 8.63 17.53 20.37
C ALA A 88 9.38 18.14 19.18
N GLY A 89 10.69 17.96 19.15
CA GLY A 89 11.54 18.51 18.09
C GLY A 89 11.30 17.83 16.73
N LYS A 90 11.72 18.49 15.64
CA LYS A 90 11.62 17.96 14.26
C LYS A 90 12.20 16.55 14.10
N LYS A 91 13.27 16.23 14.86
CA LYS A 91 13.92 14.92 14.86
C LYS A 91 13.04 13.82 15.45
N GLU A 92 12.32 14.12 16.53
CA GLU A 92 11.43 13.16 17.21
C GLU A 92 10.18 12.87 16.39
N ARG A 93 9.61 13.91 15.77
CA ARG A 93 8.45 13.78 14.86
C ARG A 93 8.80 12.95 13.62
N MET A 94 9.98 13.16 13.04
CA MET A 94 10.46 12.34 11.92
C MET A 94 10.64 10.88 12.34
N ARG A 95 11.26 10.63 13.51
CA ARG A 95 11.43 9.28 14.04
C ARG A 95 10.10 8.58 14.23
N TYR A 96 9.10 9.27 14.76
CA TYR A 96 7.75 8.74 14.91
C TYR A 96 7.12 8.32 13.58
N LEU A 97 7.20 9.17 12.54
CA LEU A 97 6.61 8.84 11.23
C LEU A 97 7.33 7.65 10.57
N ILE A 98 8.65 7.54 10.75
CA ILE A 98 9.43 6.39 10.28
C ILE A 98 8.96 5.12 10.99
N GLU A 99 8.84 5.15 12.32
CA GLU A 99 8.34 4.01 13.11
C GLU A 99 6.91 3.61 12.71
N GLN A 100 6.02 4.60 12.51
CA GLN A 100 4.65 4.37 12.07
C GLN A 100 4.61 3.73 10.67
N PHE A 101 5.45 4.19 9.75
CA PHE A 101 5.56 3.62 8.42
C PHE A 101 5.99 2.16 8.46
N PHE A 102 7.05 1.82 9.21
CA PHE A 102 7.53 0.45 9.30
C PHE A 102 6.54 -0.51 9.93
N ILE A 103 5.79 -0.06 10.94
CA ILE A 103 4.72 -0.87 11.54
C ILE A 103 3.62 -1.16 10.52
N LYS A 104 3.17 -0.13 9.78
CA LYS A 104 2.18 -0.35 8.71
C LYS A 104 2.69 -1.29 7.64
N LEU A 105 3.94 -1.11 7.20
CA LEU A 105 4.60 -1.97 6.23
C LEU A 105 4.58 -3.44 6.69
N LEU A 106 4.96 -3.69 7.95
CA LEU A 106 4.97 -5.03 8.54
C LEU A 106 3.55 -5.62 8.60
N PHE A 107 2.57 -4.87 9.11
CA PHE A 107 1.18 -5.34 9.18
C PHE A 107 0.59 -5.63 7.80
N SER A 108 0.81 -4.76 6.80
CA SER A 108 0.34 -4.99 5.43
C SER A 108 0.96 -6.23 4.82
N PHE A 109 2.26 -6.45 5.04
CA PHE A 109 2.96 -7.63 4.51
C PHE A 109 2.44 -8.92 5.17
N LEU A 110 2.31 -8.95 6.50
CA LEU A 110 1.76 -10.09 7.23
C LEU A 110 0.32 -10.38 6.82
N PHE A 111 -0.51 -9.34 6.68
CA PHE A 111 -1.90 -9.48 6.25
C PHE A 111 -1.99 -10.13 4.87
N LEU A 112 -1.18 -9.68 3.90
CA LEU A 112 -1.15 -10.27 2.57
C LEU A 112 -0.78 -11.75 2.61
N MET A 113 0.26 -12.10 3.36
CA MET A 113 0.74 -13.49 3.48
C MET A 113 -0.31 -14.40 4.13
N VAL A 114 -0.95 -13.96 5.22
CA VAL A 114 -1.95 -14.74 5.95
C VAL A 114 -3.20 -14.97 5.09
N VAL A 115 -3.71 -13.93 4.44
CA VAL A 115 -4.95 -14.07 3.64
C VAL A 115 -4.71 -14.93 2.40
N LEU A 116 -3.54 -14.82 1.75
CA LEU A 116 -3.17 -15.74 0.68
C LEU A 116 -3.08 -17.18 1.18
N PHE A 117 -2.38 -17.42 2.28
CA PHE A 117 -2.27 -18.78 2.83
C PHE A 117 -3.63 -19.41 3.15
N ILE A 118 -4.57 -18.64 3.72
CA ILE A 118 -5.93 -19.12 4.02
C ILE A 118 -6.71 -19.43 2.73
N THR A 119 -6.58 -18.59 1.70
CA THR A 119 -7.43 -18.65 0.50
C THR A 119 -6.92 -19.64 -0.54
N THR A 120 -5.60 -19.72 -0.74
CA THR A 120 -4.98 -20.52 -1.81
C THR A 120 -4.19 -21.72 -1.29
N ARG A 121 -4.00 -21.86 0.04
CA ARG A 121 -3.16 -22.87 0.72
C ARG A 121 -1.67 -22.83 0.37
N ASP A 122 -1.30 -21.91 -0.52
CA ASP A 122 0.06 -21.65 -0.96
C ASP A 122 0.19 -20.15 -1.23
N ILE A 123 1.29 -19.57 -0.79
CA ILE A 123 1.57 -18.14 -0.88
C ILE A 123 2.08 -17.78 -2.27
N PHE A 124 2.77 -18.71 -2.92
CA PHE A 124 3.52 -18.42 -4.13
C PHE A 124 2.74 -18.79 -5.38
N ILE A 125 2.95 -18.03 -6.45
CA ILE A 125 2.28 -18.31 -7.73
C ILE A 125 2.92 -19.52 -8.40
N THR A 126 4.23 -19.69 -8.25
CA THR A 126 5.00 -20.79 -8.85
C THR A 126 5.83 -21.52 -7.80
N GLY A 127 6.20 -22.76 -8.09
CA GLY A 127 7.07 -23.57 -7.23
C GLY A 127 8.55 -23.17 -7.30
N ASN A 128 8.93 -22.27 -8.21
CA ASN A 128 10.33 -21.93 -8.48
C ASN A 128 10.89 -20.91 -7.48
N GLU A 129 11.96 -21.26 -6.78
CA GLU A 129 12.62 -20.42 -5.78
C GLU A 129 13.02 -19.02 -6.30
N GLY A 130 13.53 -18.92 -7.54
CA GLY A 130 13.87 -17.63 -8.13
C GLY A 130 12.66 -16.74 -8.32
N ALA A 131 11.55 -17.31 -8.80
CA ALA A 131 10.30 -16.56 -8.98
C ALA A 131 9.66 -16.19 -7.64
N LYS A 132 9.77 -17.05 -6.60
CA LYS A 132 9.34 -16.72 -5.23
C LYS A 132 10.08 -15.50 -4.68
N ALA A 133 11.40 -15.43 -4.89
CA ALA A 133 12.20 -14.28 -4.49
C ALA A 133 11.77 -12.99 -5.20
N VAL A 134 11.57 -13.04 -6.53
CA VAL A 134 11.05 -11.90 -7.31
C VAL A 134 9.70 -11.43 -6.76
N GLN A 135 8.78 -12.38 -6.48
CA GLN A 135 7.44 -12.09 -5.98
C GLN A 135 7.49 -11.36 -4.63
N ILE A 136 8.32 -11.83 -3.68
CA ILE A 136 8.49 -11.19 -2.37
C ILE A 136 9.04 -9.77 -2.52
N ILE A 137 10.06 -9.57 -3.37
CA ILE A 137 10.67 -8.26 -3.60
C ILE A 137 9.67 -7.29 -4.22
N LEU A 138 8.89 -7.72 -5.22
CA LEU A 138 7.87 -6.89 -5.85
C LEU A 138 6.76 -6.54 -4.87
N TRP A 139 6.27 -7.50 -4.08
CA TRP A 139 5.29 -7.22 -3.03
C TRP A 139 5.82 -6.24 -2.00
N PHE A 140 7.06 -6.40 -1.55
CA PHE A 140 7.68 -5.48 -0.62
C PHE A 140 7.66 -4.04 -1.13
N PHE A 141 8.14 -3.80 -2.36
CA PHE A 141 8.14 -2.46 -2.94
C PHE A 141 6.73 -1.93 -3.25
N THR A 142 5.80 -2.81 -3.63
CA THR A 142 4.40 -2.43 -3.84
C THR A 142 3.75 -1.98 -2.54
N ILE A 143 3.91 -2.76 -1.47
CA ILE A 143 3.39 -2.45 -0.14
C ILE A 143 4.10 -1.21 0.43
N TRP A 144 5.40 -1.05 0.18
CA TRP A 144 6.14 0.17 0.53
C TRP A 144 5.51 1.37 -0.14
N ASN A 145 5.34 1.34 -1.47
CA ASN A 145 4.75 2.45 -2.22
C ASN A 145 3.35 2.77 -1.70
N ILE A 146 2.50 1.76 -1.52
CA ILE A 146 1.14 1.91 -0.99
C ILE A 146 1.13 2.59 0.39
N ASN A 147 2.00 2.16 1.31
CA ASN A 147 2.06 2.71 2.68
C ASN A 147 2.76 4.07 2.76
N LEU A 148 3.56 4.43 1.75
CA LEU A 148 4.26 5.71 1.69
C LEU A 148 3.35 6.84 1.18
N LYS A 149 2.18 6.51 0.59
CA LYS A 149 1.27 7.52 0.06
C LYS A 149 0.77 8.45 1.17
N VAL A 150 1.26 9.69 1.13
CA VAL A 150 0.81 10.80 1.97
C VAL A 150 -0.33 11.51 1.24
N GLY A 151 -1.42 11.88 1.94
CA GLY A 151 -2.39 12.85 1.42
C GLY A 151 -3.55 12.36 0.55
N ILE A 152 -3.84 11.05 0.48
CA ILE A 152 -5.01 10.54 -0.29
C ILE A 152 -6.29 10.46 0.55
N GLY A 153 -6.17 10.42 1.89
CA GLY A 153 -7.33 10.22 2.78
C GLY A 153 -7.88 11.46 3.48
N ILE A 154 -7.37 12.68 3.21
CA ILE A 154 -7.66 13.84 4.07
C ILE A 154 -8.20 15.04 3.31
N LYS A 155 -9.48 15.28 3.58
CA LYS A 155 -10.20 16.55 3.43
C LYS A 155 -9.64 17.58 4.41
N GLY A 156 -8.46 18.09 4.10
CA GLY A 156 -7.84 19.20 4.79
C GLY A 156 -7.15 20.04 3.74
N ALA A 157 -7.52 21.32 3.65
CA ALA A 157 -7.26 22.18 2.51
C ALA A 157 -5.83 22.04 2.00
N ARG A 158 -5.66 21.33 0.87
CA ARG A 158 -4.41 21.32 0.12
C ARG A 158 -4.08 22.77 -0.19
N LYS A 159 -2.80 23.15 -0.17
CA LYS A 159 -2.41 24.48 -0.64
C LYS A 159 -2.87 24.60 -2.08
N LEU A 160 -3.86 25.45 -2.30
CA LEU A 160 -4.35 25.80 -3.61
C LEU A 160 -3.43 26.91 -4.13
N ASP A 161 -2.98 26.78 -5.37
CA ASP A 161 -2.36 27.86 -6.12
C ASP A 161 -3.35 29.04 -6.25
N GLU A 162 -2.89 30.21 -6.67
CA GLU A 162 -3.71 31.42 -6.87
C GLU A 162 -4.90 31.18 -7.83
N LYS A 163 -4.83 30.11 -8.62
CA LYS A 163 -5.87 29.65 -9.57
C LYS A 163 -6.75 28.51 -9.05
N GLY A 164 -6.61 28.10 -7.78
CA GLY A 164 -7.42 27.03 -7.19
C GLY A 164 -6.92 25.60 -7.47
N TYR A 165 -5.71 25.41 -7.99
CA TYR A 165 -5.14 24.07 -8.25
C TYR A 165 -4.37 23.55 -7.03
N ALA A 166 -4.56 22.27 -6.68
CA ALA A 166 -3.76 21.64 -5.63
C ALA A 166 -2.28 21.59 -6.03
N VAL A 167 -1.40 22.23 -5.24
CA VAL A 167 0.04 22.22 -5.47
C VAL A 167 0.61 20.87 -4.99
N TYR A 168 1.06 20.04 -5.94
CA TYR A 168 1.76 18.79 -5.65
C TYR A 168 3.27 19.00 -5.63
N SER A 169 3.96 18.40 -4.66
CA SER A 169 5.43 18.42 -4.70
C SER A 169 5.97 17.45 -5.76
N LYS A 170 7.18 17.76 -6.25
CA LYS A 170 7.89 16.87 -7.18
C LYS A 170 8.10 15.47 -6.60
N ALA A 171 8.25 15.35 -5.28
CA ALA A 171 8.42 14.06 -4.61
C ALA A 171 7.10 13.28 -4.54
N GLU A 172 5.99 13.96 -4.30
CA GLU A 172 4.65 13.36 -4.28
C GLU A 172 4.27 12.82 -5.67
N ILE A 173 4.49 13.61 -6.73
CA ILE A 173 4.27 13.18 -8.12
C ILE A 173 5.15 11.97 -8.45
N ALA A 174 6.44 12.01 -8.08
CA ALA A 174 7.38 10.92 -8.33
C ALA A 174 6.93 9.60 -7.70
N VAL A 175 6.40 9.61 -6.48
CA VAL A 175 6.02 8.39 -5.77
C VAL A 175 4.60 7.94 -6.06
N ASN A 176 3.64 8.86 -6.09
CA ASN A 176 2.23 8.53 -6.25
C ASN A 176 1.87 8.14 -7.68
N ILE A 177 2.60 8.69 -8.68
CA ILE A 177 2.35 8.45 -10.09
C ILE A 177 3.46 7.61 -10.69
N TYR A 178 4.69 8.15 -10.80
CA TYR A 178 5.74 7.49 -11.59
C TYR A 178 6.18 6.16 -10.99
N TRP A 179 6.53 6.14 -9.70
CA TRP A 179 6.97 4.91 -9.03
C TRP A 179 5.85 3.88 -8.94
N PHE A 180 4.61 4.33 -8.70
CA PHE A 180 3.43 3.47 -8.71
C PHE A 180 3.22 2.80 -10.07
N CYS A 181 3.22 3.57 -11.17
CA CYS A 181 3.09 3.04 -12.52
C CYS A 181 4.23 2.08 -12.86
N PHE A 182 5.46 2.41 -12.45
CA PHE A 182 6.63 1.57 -12.68
C PHE A 182 6.50 0.21 -11.97
N ILE A 183 6.12 0.19 -10.69
CA ILE A 183 5.86 -1.04 -9.93
C ILE A 183 4.71 -1.84 -10.57
N LEU A 184 3.66 -1.17 -11.03
CA LEU A 184 2.51 -1.83 -11.65
C LEU A 184 2.93 -2.58 -12.92
N ILE A 185 3.72 -1.93 -13.80
CA ILE A 185 4.27 -2.57 -15.00
C ILE A 185 5.13 -3.78 -14.63
N GLN A 186 5.99 -3.68 -13.61
CA GLN A 186 6.81 -4.80 -13.15
C GLN A 186 5.97 -5.98 -12.65
N ASN A 187 4.89 -5.73 -11.91
CA ASN A 187 3.95 -6.77 -11.47
C ASN A 187 3.26 -7.45 -12.66
N ILE A 188 2.78 -6.68 -13.66
CA ILE A 188 2.17 -7.24 -14.88
C ILE A 188 3.17 -8.14 -15.61
N VAL A 189 4.39 -7.66 -15.83
CA VAL A 189 5.43 -8.43 -16.53
C VAL A 189 5.75 -9.70 -15.75
N PHE A 190 5.93 -9.62 -14.43
CA PHE A 190 6.21 -10.78 -13.60
C PHE A 190 5.09 -11.84 -13.66
N TYR A 191 3.83 -11.43 -13.50
CA TYR A 191 2.69 -12.36 -13.54
C TYR A 191 2.51 -12.97 -14.93
N THR A 192 2.67 -12.17 -16.00
CA THR A 192 2.61 -12.66 -17.38
C THR A 192 3.70 -13.68 -17.65
N CYS A 193 4.95 -13.37 -17.30
CA CYS A 193 6.05 -14.30 -17.49
C CYS A 193 5.93 -15.55 -16.60
N SER A 194 5.30 -15.45 -15.43
CA SER A 194 5.01 -16.60 -14.57
C SER A 194 4.00 -17.55 -15.22
N LEU A 195 2.94 -17.03 -15.84
CA LEU A 195 1.95 -17.84 -16.58
C LEU A 195 2.53 -18.50 -17.84
N LEU A 196 3.51 -17.85 -18.47
CA LEU A 196 4.23 -18.37 -19.63
C LEU A 196 5.41 -19.29 -19.24
N ASN A 197 5.62 -19.56 -17.96
CA ASN A 197 6.76 -20.32 -17.43
C ASN A 197 8.14 -19.81 -17.90
N PHE A 198 8.26 -18.48 -18.02
CA PHE A 198 9.48 -17.80 -18.49
C PHE A 198 10.51 -17.56 -17.35
N PHE A 199 10.14 -17.75 -16.06
CA PHE A 199 10.95 -17.49 -14.84
C PHE A 199 11.17 -18.74 -13.94
N PRO A 200 12.39 -19.00 -13.41
CA PRO A 200 13.61 -19.06 -14.22
C PRO A 200 14.51 -20.30 -14.00
N GLY A 201 15.41 -20.47 -14.98
CA GLY A 201 16.71 -21.15 -14.86
C GLY A 201 17.81 -20.49 -15.74
N LYS A 202 17.59 -19.26 -16.26
CA LYS A 202 18.49 -18.58 -17.21
C LYS A 202 19.10 -17.29 -16.62
N PRO A 203 20.38 -16.97 -16.87
CA PRO A 203 21.11 -15.87 -16.22
C PRO A 203 20.53 -14.46 -16.47
N TRP A 204 19.86 -14.23 -17.60
CA TRP A 204 19.23 -12.93 -17.89
C TRP A 204 18.06 -12.60 -16.93
N THR A 205 17.39 -13.61 -16.37
CA THR A 205 16.29 -13.41 -15.39
C THR A 205 16.80 -12.85 -14.07
N THR A 206 18.00 -13.28 -13.64
CA THR A 206 18.70 -12.74 -12.47
C THR A 206 19.10 -11.28 -12.71
N GLY A 207 19.58 -10.95 -13.93
CA GLY A 207 19.89 -9.57 -14.31
C GLY A 207 18.67 -8.63 -14.21
N ILE A 208 17.51 -9.08 -14.69
CA ILE A 208 16.25 -8.32 -14.57
C ILE A 208 15.88 -8.11 -13.10
N LEU A 209 15.98 -9.15 -12.25
CA LEU A 209 15.69 -9.03 -10.81
C LEU A 209 16.61 -8.00 -10.13
N VAL A 210 17.90 -8.02 -10.43
CA VAL A 210 18.85 -7.04 -9.89
C VAL A 210 18.49 -5.63 -10.31
N MET A 211 18.16 -5.42 -11.59
CA MET A 211 17.73 -4.11 -12.10
C MET A 211 16.42 -3.63 -11.48
N MET A 212 15.45 -4.53 -11.26
CA MET A 212 14.20 -4.23 -10.54
C MET A 212 14.49 -3.80 -9.09
N LEU A 213 15.39 -4.48 -8.40
CA LEU A 213 15.74 -4.15 -7.02
C LEU A 213 16.50 -2.82 -6.92
N ILE A 214 17.45 -2.56 -7.83
CA ILE A 214 18.20 -1.29 -7.87
C ILE A 214 17.26 -0.12 -8.16
N SER A 215 16.41 -0.24 -9.19
CA SER A 215 15.50 0.84 -9.57
C SER A 215 14.48 1.17 -8.48
N ASN A 216 13.83 0.17 -7.89
CA ASN A 216 12.90 0.40 -6.79
C ASN A 216 13.60 0.87 -5.50
N GLY A 217 14.79 0.35 -5.21
CA GLY A 217 15.64 0.81 -4.11
C GLY A 217 16.01 2.28 -4.26
N TYR A 218 16.35 2.72 -5.48
CA TYR A 218 16.62 4.12 -5.79
C TYR A 218 15.41 5.01 -5.49
N PHE A 219 14.21 4.66 -5.97
CA PHE A 219 12.99 5.42 -5.67
C PHE A 219 12.71 5.47 -4.16
N GLY A 220 12.81 4.32 -3.47
CA GLY A 220 12.64 4.23 -2.03
C GLY A 220 13.60 5.16 -1.28
N VAL A 221 14.91 5.05 -1.49
CA VAL A 221 15.91 5.86 -0.79
C VAL A 221 15.79 7.34 -1.14
N ARG A 222 15.55 7.67 -2.42
CA ARG A 222 15.53 9.07 -2.90
C ARG A 222 14.32 9.84 -2.37
N TYR A 223 13.14 9.22 -2.33
CA TYR A 223 11.87 9.92 -2.07
C TYR A 223 11.26 9.64 -0.70
N PHE A 224 11.73 8.63 0.05
CA PHE A 224 11.21 8.31 1.38
C PHE A 224 11.28 9.50 2.35
N LYS A 225 12.48 10.05 2.57
CA LYS A 225 12.67 11.16 3.51
C LYS A 225 11.95 12.45 3.06
N PRO A 226 12.00 12.88 1.79
CA PRO A 226 11.22 14.02 1.30
C PRO A 226 9.71 13.88 1.58
N ILE A 227 9.13 12.71 1.33
CA ILE A 227 7.70 12.47 1.54
C ILE A 227 7.32 12.49 3.02
N LEU A 228 8.18 11.95 3.89
CA LEU A 228 7.96 12.06 5.33
C LEU A 228 8.07 13.51 5.83
N MET A 229 8.96 14.32 5.24
CA MET A 229 9.01 15.75 5.53
C MET A 229 7.74 16.47 5.09
N GLU A 230 7.19 16.10 3.94
CA GLU A 230 5.90 16.61 3.47
C GLU A 230 4.76 16.22 4.43
N ALA A 231 4.72 14.96 4.87
CA ALA A 231 3.77 14.46 5.87
C ALA A 231 3.82 15.26 7.17
N MET A 232 5.02 15.65 7.61
CA MET A 232 5.18 16.56 8.75
C MET A 232 4.66 17.98 8.45
N SER A 233 4.86 18.49 7.23
CA SER A 233 4.47 19.86 6.85
C SER A 233 2.96 20.10 6.82
N TYR A 234 2.15 19.04 6.70
CA TYR A 234 0.70 19.12 6.88
C TYR A 234 0.28 19.41 8.33
N GLU A 235 1.24 19.65 9.25
CA GLU A 235 1.04 20.11 10.64
C GLU A 235 -0.07 21.15 10.81
N ASN A 236 -0.14 22.12 9.90
CA ASN A 236 -1.09 23.24 9.98
C ASN A 236 -2.54 22.85 9.66
N VAL A 237 -2.77 21.67 9.06
CA VAL A 237 -4.10 21.18 8.66
C VAL A 237 -4.70 20.23 9.71
N TYR A 238 -3.85 19.57 10.51
CA TYR A 238 -4.29 18.68 11.60
C TYR A 238 -4.38 19.37 12.96
N ARG A 239 -3.90 20.62 13.07
CA ARG A 239 -4.34 21.51 14.13
C ARG A 239 -5.83 21.70 13.93
N GLN A 240 -6.64 20.85 14.57
CA GLN A 240 -8.04 21.15 14.78
C GLN A 240 -8.03 22.37 15.69
N GLU A 241 -7.98 23.57 15.12
CA GLU A 241 -8.53 24.71 15.83
C GLU A 241 -9.99 24.32 16.14
N PRO A 242 -10.44 24.43 17.39
CA PRO A 242 -11.84 24.19 17.69
C PRO A 242 -12.65 25.05 16.72
N GLU A 243 -13.67 24.45 16.08
CA GLU A 243 -14.69 25.24 15.40
C GLU A 243 -15.09 26.31 16.42
N LYS A 244 -14.80 27.57 16.12
CA LYS A 244 -15.34 28.66 16.92
C LYS A 244 -16.83 28.46 16.83
N GLU A 245 -17.45 28.00 17.93
CA GLU A 245 -18.86 28.24 18.16
C GLU A 245 -19.03 29.73 17.89
N TYR A 246 -19.76 30.04 16.83
CA TYR A 246 -20.23 31.39 16.60
C TYR A 246 -21.11 31.70 17.80
N VAL A 247 -20.50 32.31 18.82
CA VAL A 247 -21.22 32.95 19.91
C VAL A 247 -21.98 34.08 19.25
N GLN A 248 -23.25 33.81 19.00
CA GLN A 248 -24.24 34.79 18.63
C GLN A 248 -24.37 35.74 19.83
N TYR A 249 -23.74 36.91 19.74
CA TYR A 249 -24.05 37.98 20.67
C TYR A 249 -25.36 38.62 20.18
N ASP A 250 -26.45 38.31 20.88
CA ASP A 250 -27.64 39.15 20.85
C ASP A 250 -27.30 40.46 21.58
N ILE A 251 -27.08 41.54 20.83
CA ILE A 251 -27.43 42.92 21.21
C ILE A 251 -27.85 43.69 19.97
#